data_AF-A0A9W6JQ85-F1
#
_entry.id   AF-A0A9W6JQ85-F1
#
_cell.length_a   1.000
_cell.length_b   1.000
_cell.length_c   1.000
_cell.angle_alpha   90.00
_cell.angle_beta   90.00
_cell.angle_gamma   90.00
#
_symmetry.space_group_name_H-M   'P 1'
#
loop_
_entity.id
_entity.type
_entity.pdbx_description
1 polymer ?
#
loop_
_entity_poly.entity_id
_entity_poly.type
_entity_poly.pdbx_seq_one_letter_code
_entity_poly.pdbx_strand_id
1 'polypeptide(L)'
;MLVDAPVIRPIPDYDGKQSFRERQRRRQKDLDRLSREVHAVIQALPQYQLRDCDFEGAAERLKSLIGSTELIPIPVRGPRGVMVVVVAPNRIWYDAEIRKRLWLLRKSSAPKADKTVRLLTQRWIRRRPFLDNCKLVARYASLSVAASDRFSVLTLVREDPLATLEDCAAVIMAPDPVGVVLALVAGGLLSINFETPITPMSSISERQVER
;
A
#
# COMPACT_ATOMS: atom_id res chain seq x y z
N MET A 1 -14.76 -3.83 -68.52
CA MET A 1 -14.42 -4.30 -67.15
C MET A 1 -12.95 -4.03 -66.91
N LEU A 2 -12.64 -2.92 -66.22
CA LEU A 2 -11.31 -2.58 -65.75
C LEU A 2 -11.24 -3.03 -64.29
N VAL A 3 -10.29 -3.90 -63.96
CA VAL A 3 -10.05 -4.37 -62.59
C VAL A 3 -9.00 -3.44 -61.98
N ASP A 4 -9.40 -2.67 -60.97
CA ASP A 4 -8.53 -1.77 -60.23
C ASP A 4 -7.41 -2.56 -59.53
N ALA A 5 -6.16 -2.14 -59.76
CA ALA A 5 -5.01 -2.69 -59.06
C ALA A 5 -5.03 -2.24 -57.58
N PRO A 6 -4.66 -3.12 -56.62
CA PRO A 6 -4.67 -2.76 -55.21
C PRO A 6 -3.58 -1.72 -54.90
N VAL A 7 -4.01 -0.59 -54.33
CA VAL A 7 -3.12 0.46 -53.80
C VAL A 7 -2.36 -0.10 -52.60
N ILE A 8 -1.08 -0.45 -52.80
CA ILE A 8 -0.17 -0.82 -51.72
C ILE A 8 0.15 0.46 -50.93
N ARG A 9 -0.46 0.61 -49.75
CA ARG A 9 -0.09 1.68 -48.82
C ARG A 9 1.29 1.37 -48.23
N PRO A 10 2.23 2.34 -48.18
CA PRO A 10 3.50 2.12 -47.51
C PRO A 10 3.26 1.81 -46.03
N ILE A 11 3.89 0.73 -45.55
CA ILE A 11 3.92 0.40 -44.13
C ILE A 11 4.73 1.52 -43.46
N PRO A 12 4.17 2.25 -42.48
CA PRO A 12 4.91 3.33 -41.82
C PRO A 12 6.16 2.74 -41.16
N ASP A 13 7.31 3.37 -41.42
CA ASP A 13 8.57 3.03 -40.77
C ASP A 13 8.39 3.13 -39.25
N TYR A 14 8.25 1.98 -38.61
CA TYR A 14 8.17 1.87 -37.16
C TYR A 14 9.56 2.15 -36.61
N ASP A 15 9.81 3.40 -36.20
CA ASP A 15 11.03 3.75 -35.48
C ASP A 15 11.03 3.09 -34.10
N GLY A 16 11.57 1.87 -34.03
CA GLY A 16 11.60 1.02 -32.85
C GLY A 16 12.21 1.71 -31.61
N LYS A 17 13.02 2.75 -31.81
CA LYS A 17 13.63 3.54 -30.73
C LYS A 17 12.61 4.43 -29.99
N GLN A 18 11.63 5.00 -30.69
CA GLN A 18 10.54 5.76 -30.06
C GLN A 18 9.65 4.83 -29.22
N SER A 19 9.35 3.65 -29.76
CA SER A 19 8.54 2.63 -29.07
C SER A 19 9.18 2.15 -27.75
N PHE A 20 10.52 2.05 -27.71
CA PHE A 20 11.27 1.63 -26.52
C PHE A 20 11.25 2.70 -25.42
N ARG A 21 11.53 3.96 -25.77
CA ARG A 21 11.50 5.09 -24.82
C ARG A 21 10.12 5.29 -24.22
N GLU A 22 9.06 5.15 -25.03
CA GLU A 22 7.68 5.22 -24.52
C GLU A 22 7.36 4.09 -23.56
N ARG A 23 7.76 2.86 -23.87
CA ARG A 23 7.60 1.72 -22.96
C ARG A 23 8.32 1.97 -21.63
N GLN A 24 9.57 2.45 -21.66
CA GLN A 24 10.30 2.82 -20.44
C GLN A 24 9.58 3.90 -19.63
N ARG A 25 9.10 4.97 -20.27
CA ARG A 25 8.34 6.04 -19.59
C ARG A 25 7.06 5.51 -18.94
N ARG A 26 6.30 4.65 -19.64
CA ARG A 26 5.08 4.03 -19.07
C ARG A 26 5.42 3.13 -17.88
N ARG A 27 6.52 2.38 -17.96
CA ARG A 27 7.01 1.54 -16.85
C ARG A 27 7.38 2.37 -15.64
N GLN A 28 8.15 3.45 -15.83
CA GLN A 28 8.53 4.33 -14.74
C GLN A 28 7.30 4.95 -14.06
N LYS A 29 6.35 5.48 -14.86
CA LYS A 29 5.08 6.01 -14.34
C LYS A 29 4.28 5.00 -13.53
N ASP A 30 4.23 3.73 -13.95
CA ASP A 30 3.54 2.68 -13.19
C ASP A 30 4.25 2.34 -11.88
N LEU A 31 5.59 2.35 -11.87
CA LEU A 31 6.39 2.17 -10.65
C LEU A 31 6.21 3.33 -9.67
N ASP A 32 6.26 4.58 -10.15
CA ASP A 32 6.03 5.77 -9.32
C ASP A 32 4.60 5.78 -8.74
N ARG A 33 3.62 5.31 -9.53
CA ARG A 33 2.25 5.11 -9.07
C ARG A 33 2.16 4.02 -8.01
N LEU A 34 2.78 2.86 -8.25
CA LEU A 34 2.79 1.75 -7.30
C LEU A 34 3.46 2.18 -5.99
N SER A 35 4.59 2.88 -6.05
CA SER A 35 5.28 3.40 -4.87
C SER A 35 4.34 4.25 -4.01
N ARG A 36 3.68 5.25 -4.60
CA ARG A 36 2.68 6.08 -3.89
C ARG A 36 1.52 5.26 -3.31
N GLU A 37 1.04 4.25 -4.04
CA GLU A 37 -0.03 3.37 -3.55
C GLU A 37 0.42 2.54 -2.35
N VAL A 38 1.66 2.05 -2.32
CA VAL A 38 2.18 1.30 -1.17
C VAL A 38 2.37 2.23 0.03
N HIS A 39 2.88 3.46 -0.18
CA HIS A 39 2.96 4.44 0.91
C HIS A 39 1.60 4.72 1.55
N ALA A 40 0.55 4.89 0.75
CA ALA A 40 -0.82 5.06 1.26
C ALA A 40 -1.30 3.83 2.06
N VAL A 41 -0.98 2.60 1.59
CA VAL A 41 -1.30 1.37 2.34
C VAL A 41 -0.59 1.34 3.69
N ILE A 42 0.68 1.73 3.76
CA ILE A 42 1.42 1.71 5.02
C ILE A 42 0.90 2.78 5.98
N GLN A 43 0.65 4.00 5.50
CA GLN A 43 0.09 5.08 6.32
C GLN A 43 -1.30 4.73 6.89
N ALA A 44 -2.08 3.94 6.17
CA ALA A 44 -3.41 3.52 6.60
C ALA A 44 -3.43 2.32 7.55
N LEU A 45 -2.31 1.60 7.69
CA LEU A 45 -2.21 0.35 8.45
C LEU A 45 -1.33 0.54 9.69
N PRO A 46 -1.91 0.76 10.87
CA PRO A 46 -1.17 1.20 12.07
C PRO A 46 -0.20 0.16 12.63
N GLN A 47 -0.41 -1.12 12.30
CA GLN A 47 0.56 -2.20 12.59
C GLN A 47 1.91 -1.99 11.93
N TYR A 48 1.99 -1.12 10.93
CA TYR A 48 3.18 -0.85 10.14
C TYR A 48 3.54 0.61 10.29
N GLN A 49 4.57 0.89 11.07
CA GLN A 49 5.13 2.24 11.15
C GLN A 49 6.31 2.35 10.18
N LEU A 50 6.33 3.39 9.34
CA LEU A 50 7.53 3.73 8.59
C LEU A 50 8.63 4.05 9.60
N ARG A 51 9.82 3.51 9.37
CA ARG A 51 10.98 3.77 10.21
C ARG A 51 11.93 4.69 9.48
N ASP A 52 12.30 5.79 10.13
CA ASP A 52 13.46 6.61 9.75
C ASP A 52 14.72 5.81 10.09
N CYS A 53 15.11 4.96 9.17
CA CYS A 53 16.41 4.29 9.18
C CYS A 53 17.05 4.54 7.82
N ASP A 54 18.38 4.53 7.79
CA ASP A 54 19.20 4.64 6.57
C ASP A 54 18.95 3.42 5.65
N PHE A 55 17.78 3.43 5.02
CA PHE A 55 17.24 2.34 4.24
C PHE A 55 17.34 2.59 2.75
N GLU A 56 17.69 3.81 2.30
CA GLU A 56 18.04 4.02 0.90
C GLU A 56 19.22 3.12 0.52
N GLY A 57 20.26 3.06 1.37
CA GLY A 57 21.37 2.14 1.18
C GLY A 57 20.97 0.66 1.29
N ALA A 58 19.96 0.30 2.10
CA ALA A 58 19.47 -1.08 2.21
C ALA A 58 18.57 -1.48 1.03
N ALA A 59 17.77 -0.56 0.53
CA ALA A 59 16.91 -0.68 -0.63
C ALA A 59 17.73 -0.90 -1.89
N GLU A 60 18.77 -0.10 -2.11
CA GLU A 60 19.67 -0.27 -3.25
C GLU A 60 20.46 -1.58 -3.16
N ARG A 61 20.91 -1.97 -1.97
CA ARG A 61 21.52 -3.29 -1.74
C ARG A 61 20.56 -4.43 -2.09
N LEU A 62 19.28 -4.32 -1.72
CA LEU A 62 18.25 -5.32 -2.06
C LEU A 62 17.97 -5.38 -3.56
N LYS A 63 17.82 -4.23 -4.22
CA LYS A 63 17.64 -4.15 -5.68
C LYS A 63 18.84 -4.76 -6.42
N SER A 64 20.05 -4.44 -5.98
CA SER A 64 21.30 -5.00 -6.53
C SER A 64 21.39 -6.51 -6.31
N LEU A 65 21.10 -7.00 -5.11
CA LEU A 65 21.13 -8.43 -4.77
C LEU A 65 20.16 -9.24 -5.67
N ILE A 66 18.97 -8.68 -5.89
CA ILE A 66 17.93 -9.35 -6.67
C ILE A 66 18.19 -9.18 -8.18
N GLY A 67 18.87 -8.11 -8.58
CA GLY A 67 19.13 -7.76 -9.97
C GLY A 67 17.93 -7.08 -10.63
N SER A 68 17.11 -6.35 -9.86
CA SER A 68 15.94 -5.64 -10.37
C SER A 68 15.76 -4.28 -9.72
N THR A 69 15.70 -3.24 -10.53
CA THR A 69 15.43 -1.85 -10.12
C THR A 69 13.95 -1.58 -9.91
N GLU A 70 13.08 -2.51 -10.31
CA GLU A 70 11.63 -2.36 -10.32
C GLU A 70 10.97 -2.77 -8.99
N LEU A 71 11.78 -3.18 -8.02
CA LEU A 71 11.33 -3.55 -6.69
C LEU A 71 11.19 -2.31 -5.82
N ILE A 72 10.14 -2.31 -5.00
CA ILE A 72 9.86 -1.24 -4.05
C ILE A 72 10.03 -1.84 -2.65
N PRO A 73 11.26 -1.83 -2.09
CA PRO A 73 11.50 -2.22 -0.72
C PRO A 73 11.05 -1.09 0.22
N ILE A 74 10.28 -1.44 1.25
CA ILE A 74 9.81 -0.48 2.23
C ILE A 74 10.08 -1.02 3.64
N PRO A 75 10.91 -0.33 4.44
CA PRO A 75 11.07 -0.66 5.84
C PRO A 75 9.79 -0.31 6.59
N VAL A 76 9.25 -1.29 7.30
CA VAL A 76 8.16 -1.10 8.24
C VAL A 76 8.54 -1.71 9.57
N ARG A 77 8.23 -1.03 10.66
CA ARG A 77 8.24 -1.65 11.99
C ARG A 77 6.90 -2.35 12.15
N GLY A 78 6.96 -3.67 12.29
CA GLY A 78 5.82 -4.49 12.67
C GLY A 78 5.80 -4.77 14.17
N PRO A 79 4.79 -5.51 14.65
CA PRO A 79 4.70 -5.91 16.07
C PRO A 79 5.90 -6.74 16.55
N ARG A 80 6.51 -7.53 15.66
CA ARG A 80 7.62 -8.44 15.96
C ARG A 80 9.00 -7.88 15.61
N GLY A 81 9.13 -6.57 15.49
CA GLY A 81 10.38 -5.90 15.14
C GLY A 81 10.40 -5.34 13.72
N VAL A 82 11.59 -5.28 13.12
CA VAL A 82 11.78 -4.66 11.80
C VAL A 82 11.33 -5.63 10.71
N MET A 83 10.63 -5.11 9.73
CA MET A 83 10.19 -5.87 8.57
C MET A 83 10.48 -5.09 7.30
N VAL A 84 10.89 -5.77 6.25
CA VAL A 84 11.01 -5.18 4.92
C VAL A 84 9.90 -5.74 4.06
N VAL A 85 9.00 -4.87 3.64
CA VAL A 85 7.97 -5.19 2.65
C VAL A 85 8.59 -4.94 1.28
N VAL A 86 8.76 -6.00 0.49
CA VAL A 86 9.20 -5.88 -0.90
C VAL A 86 7.98 -6.01 -1.79
N VAL A 87 7.59 -4.92 -2.44
CA VAL A 87 6.51 -4.92 -3.43
C VAL A 87 7.12 -5.08 -4.82
N ALA A 88 6.67 -6.11 -5.53
CA ALA A 88 7.12 -6.43 -6.87
C ALA A 88 5.95 -6.30 -7.87
N PRO A 89 6.13 -5.55 -8.99
CA PRO A 89 5.26 -5.61 -10.16
C PRO A 89 4.97 -7.05 -10.59
N ASN A 90 3.77 -7.31 -11.10
CA ASN A 90 3.36 -8.66 -11.51
C ASN A 90 4.34 -9.29 -12.52
N ARG A 91 4.96 -8.47 -13.38
CA ARG A 91 5.92 -8.93 -14.38
C ARG A 91 7.18 -9.58 -13.81
N ILE A 92 7.65 -9.12 -12.64
CA ILE A 92 8.84 -9.67 -11.99
C ILE A 92 8.61 -11.14 -11.59
N TRP A 93 7.36 -11.50 -11.28
CA TRP A 93 7.01 -12.86 -10.86
C TRP A 93 7.02 -13.88 -12.00
N TYR A 94 7.05 -13.43 -13.26
CA TYR A 94 7.20 -14.32 -14.43
C TYR A 94 8.67 -14.65 -14.75
N ASP A 95 9.62 -13.87 -14.21
CA ASP A 95 11.04 -14.18 -14.33
C ASP A 95 11.42 -15.25 -13.29
N ALA A 96 11.79 -16.43 -13.77
CA ALA A 96 12.10 -17.57 -12.91
C ALA A 96 13.32 -17.32 -12.01
N GLU A 97 14.33 -16.60 -12.50
CA GLU A 97 15.57 -16.32 -11.79
C GLU A 97 15.35 -15.26 -10.72
N ILE A 98 14.65 -14.16 -11.07
CA ILE A 98 14.30 -13.13 -10.08
C ILE A 98 13.39 -13.72 -9.00
N ARG A 99 12.40 -14.53 -9.38
CA ARG A 99 11.51 -15.21 -8.43
C ARG A 99 12.28 -16.12 -7.48
N LYS A 100 13.26 -16.88 -7.97
CA LYS A 100 14.14 -17.72 -7.15
C LYS A 100 14.92 -16.88 -6.13
N ARG A 101 15.50 -15.75 -6.56
CA ARG A 101 16.23 -14.82 -5.68
C ARG A 101 15.34 -14.19 -4.62
N LEU A 102 14.13 -13.74 -4.97
CA LEU A 102 13.14 -13.24 -4.02
C LEU A 102 12.78 -14.28 -2.96
N TRP A 103 12.60 -15.53 -3.39
CA TRP A 103 12.28 -16.64 -2.48
C TRP A 103 13.44 -16.97 -1.54
N LEU A 104 14.68 -16.97 -2.05
CA LEU A 104 15.89 -17.11 -1.25
C LEU A 104 16.06 -15.97 -0.25
N LEU A 105 15.78 -14.73 -0.64
CA LEU A 105 15.78 -13.58 0.27
C LEU A 105 14.79 -13.79 1.42
N ARG A 106 13.54 -14.18 1.11
CA ARG A 106 12.54 -14.47 2.14
C ARG A 106 12.97 -15.60 3.07
N LYS A 107 13.58 -16.67 2.53
CA LYS A 107 14.04 -17.82 3.32
C LYS A 107 15.27 -17.51 4.18
N SER A 108 16.23 -16.75 3.65
CA SER A 108 17.43 -16.32 4.38
C SER A 108 17.12 -15.29 5.46
N SER A 109 16.04 -14.52 5.27
CA SER A 109 15.49 -13.56 6.23
C SER A 109 14.44 -14.18 7.17
N ALA A 110 14.28 -15.51 7.15
CA ALA A 110 13.55 -16.25 8.18
C ALA A 110 14.25 -16.03 9.54
N PRO A 111 13.58 -16.27 10.69
CA PRO A 111 13.68 -15.48 11.93
C PRO A 111 15.02 -15.62 12.67
N LYS A 112 16.12 -15.22 12.02
CA LYS A 112 17.46 -15.29 12.57
C LYS A 112 17.92 -13.99 13.24
N ALA A 113 17.14 -12.91 13.16
CA ALA A 113 17.34 -11.68 13.94
C ALA A 113 16.31 -10.65 13.47
N ASP A 114 15.30 -10.28 14.26
CA ASP A 114 14.50 -9.03 14.22
C ASP A 114 14.12 -8.37 12.87
N LYS A 115 14.27 -9.09 11.76
CA LYS A 115 14.26 -8.59 10.38
C LYS A 115 13.56 -9.64 9.54
N THR A 116 12.28 -9.44 9.35
CA THR A 116 11.46 -10.30 8.49
C THR A 116 11.32 -9.66 7.11
N VAL A 117 11.43 -10.46 6.05
CA VAL A 117 11.11 -9.98 4.69
C VAL A 117 9.75 -10.53 4.29
N ARG A 118 8.81 -9.65 3.96
CA ARG A 118 7.55 -10.06 3.30
C ARG A 118 7.55 -9.59 1.87
N LEU A 119 7.14 -10.51 1.00
CA LEU A 119 6.98 -10.24 -0.42
C LEU A 119 5.50 -10.01 -0.70
N LEU A 120 5.19 -8.88 -1.32
CA LEU A 120 3.84 -8.55 -1.76
C LEU A 120 3.82 -8.34 -3.27
N THR A 121 2.69 -8.70 -3.87
CA THR A 121 2.46 -8.46 -5.30
C THR A 121 1.77 -7.11 -5.49
N GLN A 122 2.03 -6.49 -6.64
CA GLN A 122 1.27 -5.31 -7.10
C GLN A 122 -0.24 -5.56 -7.08
N ARG A 123 -0.69 -6.78 -7.44
CA ARG A 123 -2.12 -7.16 -7.41
C ARG A 123 -2.70 -7.09 -6.00
N TRP A 124 -1.96 -7.51 -4.98
CA TRP A 124 -2.41 -7.46 -3.58
C TRP A 124 -2.61 -6.00 -3.13
N ILE A 125 -1.64 -5.14 -3.42
CA ILE A 125 -1.70 -3.69 -3.11
C ILE A 125 -2.87 -3.01 -3.82
N ARG A 126 -3.11 -3.36 -5.09
CA ARG A 126 -4.16 -2.74 -5.93
C ARG A 126 -5.54 -3.39 -5.82
N ARG A 127 -5.76 -4.32 -4.88
CA ARG A 127 -7.07 -4.94 -4.67
C ARG A 127 -8.08 -3.86 -4.28
N ARG A 128 -9.26 -3.85 -4.91
CA ARG A 128 -10.41 -3.07 -4.46
C ARG A 128 -11.31 -3.94 -3.57
N PRO A 129 -11.94 -3.38 -2.54
CA PRO A 129 -11.97 -1.96 -2.13
C PRO A 129 -10.74 -1.52 -1.31
N PHE A 130 -9.87 -2.46 -0.92
CA PHE A 130 -8.72 -2.25 -0.04
C PHE A 130 -7.89 -1.00 -0.35
N LEU A 131 -7.40 -0.82 -1.58
CA LEU A 131 -6.57 0.34 -1.92
C LEU A 131 -7.32 1.68 -1.78
N ASP A 132 -8.60 1.70 -2.15
CA ASP A 132 -9.40 2.93 -2.10
C ASP A 132 -9.66 3.32 -0.64
N ASN A 133 -9.93 2.33 0.22
CA ASN A 133 -10.04 2.52 1.67
C ASN A 133 -8.72 2.97 2.30
N CYS A 134 -7.58 2.36 1.93
CA CYS A 134 -6.28 2.80 2.42
C CYS A 134 -5.98 4.25 2.01
N LYS A 135 -6.28 4.63 0.77
CA LYS A 135 -6.13 6.02 0.32
C LYS A 135 -7.04 6.98 1.09
N LEU A 136 -8.26 6.56 1.41
CA LEU A 136 -9.19 7.35 2.21
C LEU A 136 -8.62 7.60 3.62
N VAL A 137 -8.20 6.54 4.31
CA VAL A 137 -7.63 6.64 5.68
C VAL A 137 -6.31 7.42 5.68
N ALA A 138 -5.41 7.16 4.71
CA ALA A 138 -4.12 7.83 4.65
C ALA A 138 -4.23 9.37 4.52
N ARG A 139 -5.32 9.89 3.92
CA ARG A 139 -5.57 11.34 3.85
C ARG A 139 -5.74 12.00 5.22
N TYR A 140 -6.22 11.24 6.21
CA TYR A 140 -6.47 11.72 7.56
C TYR A 140 -5.38 11.33 8.56
N ALA A 141 -4.34 10.61 8.12
CA ALA A 141 -3.28 10.11 9.00
C ALA A 141 -2.51 11.22 9.75
N SER A 142 -2.46 12.44 9.19
CA SER A 142 -1.81 13.61 9.81
C SER A 142 -2.78 14.55 10.52
N LEU A 143 -4.07 14.20 10.60
CA LEU A 143 -5.05 15.03 11.28
C LEU A 143 -4.83 14.97 12.80
N SER A 144 -4.71 16.14 13.43
CA SER A 144 -4.62 16.23 14.89
C SER A 144 -6.00 16.02 15.49
N VAL A 145 -6.13 15.02 16.36
CA VAL A 145 -7.39 14.70 17.05
C VAL A 145 -7.32 15.19 18.49
N ALA A 146 -8.28 16.04 18.85
CA ALA A 146 -8.43 16.55 20.21
C ALA A 146 -8.60 15.40 21.21
N ALA A 147 -8.08 15.59 22.43
CA ALA A 147 -8.18 14.56 23.47
C ALA A 147 -9.63 14.24 23.81
N SER A 148 -10.50 15.25 23.87
CA SER A 148 -11.95 15.08 24.14
C SER A 148 -12.61 14.16 23.12
N ASP A 149 -12.45 14.43 21.82
CA ASP A 149 -13.05 13.62 20.75
C ASP A 149 -12.50 12.18 20.78
N ARG A 150 -11.19 12.03 21.01
CA ARG A 150 -10.57 10.71 21.16
C ARG A 150 -11.18 9.91 22.29
N PHE A 151 -11.39 10.53 23.46
CA PHE A 151 -11.99 9.86 24.61
C PHE A 151 -13.46 9.51 24.35
N SER A 152 -14.26 10.42 23.77
CA SER A 152 -15.65 10.16 23.44
C SER A 152 -15.82 8.93 22.56
N VAL A 153 -15.02 8.83 21.48
CA VAL A 153 -15.09 7.71 20.55
C VAL A 153 -14.63 6.40 21.20
N LEU A 154 -13.52 6.42 21.95
CA LEU A 154 -13.02 5.21 22.62
C LEU A 154 -13.98 4.69 23.70
N THR A 155 -14.65 5.59 24.43
CA THR A 155 -15.68 5.19 25.40
C THR A 155 -16.86 4.55 24.68
N LEU A 156 -17.38 5.17 23.61
CA LEU A 156 -18.48 4.61 22.82
C LEU A 156 -18.19 3.20 22.31
N VAL A 157 -17.03 2.99 21.68
CA VAL A 157 -16.65 1.69 21.10
C VAL A 157 -16.45 0.60 22.18
N ARG A 158 -16.11 0.98 23.41
CA ARG A 158 -16.00 0.05 24.54
C ARG A 158 -17.37 -0.34 25.10
N GLU A 159 -18.31 0.60 25.12
CA GLU A 159 -19.66 0.39 25.61
C GLU A 159 -20.54 -0.34 24.58
N ASP A 160 -20.34 -0.07 23.29
CA ASP A 160 -21.06 -0.69 22.18
C ASP A 160 -20.11 -1.41 21.20
N PRO A 161 -19.98 -2.75 21.30
CA PRO A 161 -19.20 -3.55 20.37
C PRO A 161 -19.69 -3.54 18.92
N LEU A 162 -20.91 -3.05 18.66
CA LEU A 162 -21.51 -2.94 17.33
C LEU A 162 -21.42 -1.52 16.76
N ALA A 163 -20.72 -0.61 17.44
CA ALA A 163 -20.55 0.77 17.01
C ALA A 163 -20.11 0.87 15.55
N THR A 164 -20.78 1.75 14.82
CA THR A 164 -20.48 2.04 13.43
C THR A 164 -19.66 3.33 13.29
N LEU A 165 -19.17 3.58 12.07
CA LEU A 165 -18.50 4.82 11.73
C LEU A 165 -19.42 6.03 11.95
N GLU A 166 -20.71 5.90 11.66
CA GLU A 166 -21.72 6.94 11.90
C GLU A 166 -21.90 7.23 13.39
N ASP A 167 -22.03 6.20 14.22
CA ASP A 167 -22.18 6.34 15.67
C ASP A 167 -20.95 7.05 16.27
N CYS A 168 -19.75 6.65 15.84
CA CYS A 168 -18.50 7.28 16.26
C CYS A 168 -18.40 8.73 15.78
N ALA A 169 -18.89 9.05 14.58
CA ALA A 169 -18.90 10.41 14.07
C ALA A 169 -19.89 11.31 14.82
N ALA A 170 -21.02 10.75 15.28
CA ALA A 170 -22.06 11.51 15.97
C ALA A 170 -21.63 12.10 17.32
N VAL A 171 -20.60 11.51 17.96
CA VAL A 171 -20.10 11.97 19.27
C VAL A 171 -18.94 12.99 19.17
N ILE A 172 -18.57 13.42 17.96
CA ILE A 172 -17.43 14.30 17.69
C ILE A 172 -17.91 15.70 17.35
N MET A 173 -17.26 16.72 17.94
CA MET A 173 -17.62 18.13 17.74
C MET A 173 -16.79 18.84 16.65
N ALA A 174 -15.82 18.14 16.05
CA ALA A 174 -14.93 18.69 15.03
C ALA A 174 -15.66 18.96 13.70
N PRO A 175 -15.12 19.85 12.82
CA PRO A 175 -15.73 20.15 11.52
C PRO A 175 -15.83 18.96 10.56
N ASP A 176 -14.94 17.97 10.71
CA ASP A 176 -14.95 16.72 9.94
C ASP A 176 -14.92 15.51 10.90
N PRO A 177 -16.08 15.11 11.44
CA PRO A 177 -16.19 13.99 12.38
C PRO A 177 -15.68 12.66 11.81
N VAL A 178 -16.01 12.37 10.54
CA VAL A 178 -15.57 11.15 9.87
C VAL A 178 -14.05 11.15 9.72
N GLY A 179 -13.46 12.27 9.29
CA GLY A 179 -12.01 12.43 9.23
C GLY A 179 -11.32 12.17 10.56
N VAL A 180 -11.91 12.60 11.68
CA VAL A 180 -11.41 12.31 13.03
C VAL A 180 -11.43 10.81 13.34
N VAL A 181 -12.54 10.10 13.08
CA VAL A 181 -12.59 8.64 13.30
C VAL A 181 -11.54 7.93 12.44
N LEU A 182 -11.39 8.31 11.17
CA LEU A 182 -10.39 7.71 10.28
C LEU A 182 -8.94 8.05 10.70
N ALA A 183 -8.71 9.21 11.29
CA ALA A 183 -7.42 9.56 11.89
C ALA A 183 -7.10 8.68 13.10
N LEU A 184 -8.10 8.35 13.93
CA LEU A 184 -7.95 7.40 15.04
C LEU A 184 -7.69 5.96 14.54
N VAL A 185 -8.31 5.58 13.42
CA VAL A 185 -7.99 4.33 12.72
C VAL A 185 -6.53 4.36 12.24
N ALA A 186 -6.10 5.40 11.53
CA ALA A 186 -4.72 5.54 11.02
C ALA A 186 -3.68 5.55 12.15
N GLY A 187 -4.00 6.18 13.28
CA GLY A 187 -3.18 6.21 14.49
C GLY A 187 -3.16 4.90 15.28
N GLY A 188 -3.98 3.92 14.90
CA GLY A 188 -3.99 2.59 15.51
C GLY A 188 -4.75 2.46 16.81
N LEU A 189 -5.60 3.42 17.14
CA LEU A 189 -6.49 3.34 18.29
C LEU A 189 -7.76 2.54 17.95
N LEU A 190 -8.21 2.64 16.70
CA LEU A 190 -9.38 1.94 16.18
C LEU A 190 -9.01 1.01 15.04
N SER A 191 -9.91 0.07 14.76
CA SER A 191 -9.83 -0.87 13.64
C SER A 191 -11.10 -0.79 12.80
N ILE A 192 -10.93 -0.95 11.49
CA ILE A 192 -12.00 -1.02 10.50
C ILE A 192 -11.65 -2.06 9.45
N ASN A 193 -12.65 -2.72 8.86
CA ASN A 193 -12.42 -3.68 7.79
C ASN A 193 -12.11 -2.99 6.45
N PHE A 194 -10.87 -3.10 5.99
CA PHE A 194 -10.46 -2.57 4.68
C PHE A 194 -10.89 -3.47 3.50
N GLU A 195 -11.37 -4.69 3.74
CA GLU A 195 -11.76 -5.61 2.67
C GLU A 195 -13.15 -5.32 2.08
N THR A 196 -13.96 -4.52 2.79
CA THR A 196 -15.28 -4.05 2.35
C THR A 196 -15.25 -2.53 2.15
N PRO A 197 -16.04 -1.94 1.23
CA PRO A 197 -16.08 -0.50 1.06
C PRO A 197 -16.43 0.19 2.39
N ILE A 198 -15.72 1.27 2.74
CA ILE A 198 -16.04 2.06 3.92
C ILE A 198 -17.34 2.84 3.65
N THR A 199 -18.30 2.66 4.54
CA THR A 199 -19.64 3.26 4.55
C THR A 199 -19.98 3.75 5.97
N PRO A 200 -21.05 4.55 6.17
CA PRO A 200 -21.48 4.97 7.51
C PRO A 200 -21.71 3.80 8.47
N MET A 201 -22.24 2.67 7.95
CA MET A 201 -22.51 1.45 8.73
C MET A 201 -21.29 0.54 8.93
N SER A 202 -20.08 0.98 8.55
CA SER A 202 -18.88 0.17 8.74
C SER A 202 -18.58 0.03 10.23
N SER A 203 -18.48 -1.21 10.70
CA SER A 203 -18.17 -1.51 12.10
C SER A 203 -16.78 -1.00 12.49
N ILE A 204 -16.73 -0.37 13.66
CA ILE A 204 -15.53 0.16 14.30
C ILE A 204 -15.29 -0.64 15.58
N SER A 205 -14.04 -1.04 15.81
CA SER A 205 -13.66 -1.73 17.04
C SER A 205 -12.38 -1.15 17.64
N GLU A 206 -12.25 -1.26 18.95
CA GLU A 206 -11.01 -0.89 19.63
C GLU A 206 -9.90 -1.84 19.22
N ARG A 207 -8.75 -1.28 18.84
CA ARG A 207 -7.60 -2.11 18.50
C ARG A 207 -6.95 -2.62 19.77
N GLN A 208 -7.07 -3.92 20.02
CA GLN A 208 -6.30 -4.61 21.06
C GLN A 208 -4.81 -4.59 20.65
N VAL A 209 -3.98 -3.87 21.39
CA VAL A 209 -2.52 -3.96 21.25
C VAL A 209 -2.09 -5.22 22.01
N GLU A 210 -1.97 -6.34 21.30
CA GLU A 210 -1.27 -7.51 21.85
C GLU A 210 0.15 -7.06 22.26
N ARG A 211 0.39 -7.00 23.57
CA ARG A 211 1.70 -6.69 24.18
C ARG A 211 2.61 -7.89 24.15
#